data_AF-A0A8G1EGI7-F1
#
_entry.id   AF-A0A8G1EGI7-F1
#
_cell.length_a   1.000
_cell.length_b   1.000
_cell.length_c   1.000
_cell.angle_alpha   90.00
_cell.angle_beta   90.00
_cell.angle_gamma   90.00
#
_symmetry.space_group_name_H-M   'P 1'
#
loop_
_entity.id
_entity.type
_entity.pdbx_description
1 polymer ?
#
loop_
_entity_poly.entity_id
_entity_poly.type
_entity_poly.pdbx_seq_one_letter_code
_entity_poly.pdbx_strand_id
1 'polypeptide(L)'
;MRFDPEEWKERARKDFEAAWHEGPQVLDQPGIAGTYPRKFYPRARPHPIAETIQRLREVYLEMGFAEARVPLFIEEQDVYKQFGPEASAVLDRVFYLGGLPRPNVGIGKKRLEEIGTILGREVTDEEEEKLRETLHGYKKGTVDGDELTHELAAVLSCDDALVVRIMDEVFPEFRELAPESSRTTLRSHMTSGWFLTLGAMWEKAALPVRMFSIDRCFRREQEEGPTRLMTYHSASCIVAGEDVTIEDGKAVSEALLSAFGFTDFEFRPDEKRSKYYIPDTQTEVYAKHPELGWVEVATFGMYSPAALAQYGVGVPVMNLGLGVERLAMIEYQADDIRALTYPQFFPQHLTDLDIARAVRPREEPQTALGREIAEAVVATATEHAAEPSPCAFVAWEGDLFGRQVKVSVVEDEEDSKLCGPATFNEIYVQDGKVLGVPDTPQFGKVRKKGTPAHLSYIQTIAALAAARIEEAVRCGEETSVQVKMAKVPSDVNLRIAGHAMRYLTDNNKKIDLRGPVFVTVRAEILG
;
A
#
# COMPACT_ATOMS: atom_id res chain seq x y z
N MET A 1 -18.79 -22.81 19.82
CA MET A 1 -19.78 -23.83 19.37
C MET A 1 -21.18 -23.24 19.22
N ARG A 2 -22.11 -23.91 18.51
CA ARG A 2 -23.55 -23.58 18.60
C ARG A 2 -24.09 -24.19 19.90
N PHE A 3 -24.82 -23.42 20.71
CA PHE A 3 -25.51 -23.92 21.91
C PHE A 3 -27.02 -23.95 21.70
N ASP A 4 -27.74 -24.80 22.44
CA ASP A 4 -29.20 -24.94 22.36
C ASP A 4 -29.91 -23.89 23.24
N PRO A 5 -30.66 -22.93 22.66
CA PRO A 5 -31.36 -21.92 23.44
C PRO A 5 -32.41 -22.47 24.41
N GLU A 6 -33.06 -23.60 24.12
CA GLU A 6 -34.10 -24.16 25.00
C GLU A 6 -33.49 -24.81 26.24
N GLU A 7 -32.36 -25.50 26.10
CA GLU A 7 -31.61 -26.05 27.22
C GLU A 7 -31.13 -24.95 28.18
N TRP A 8 -30.57 -23.87 27.62
CA TRP A 8 -30.08 -22.74 28.42
C TRP A 8 -31.21 -21.97 29.10
N LYS A 9 -32.40 -21.87 28.48
CA LYS A 9 -33.60 -21.33 29.13
C LYS A 9 -34.04 -22.20 30.31
N GLU A 10 -33.96 -23.52 30.19
CA GLU A 10 -34.33 -24.42 31.28
C GLU A 10 -33.35 -24.32 32.46
N ARG A 11 -32.03 -24.32 32.18
CA ARG A 11 -30.98 -24.12 33.20
C ARG A 11 -31.20 -22.81 33.95
N ALA A 12 -31.40 -21.71 33.23
CA ALA A 12 -31.62 -20.39 33.80
C ALA A 12 -32.90 -20.28 34.66
N ARG A 13 -33.96 -21.05 34.33
CA ARG A 13 -35.18 -21.13 35.15
C ARG A 13 -34.96 -21.86 36.48
N LYS A 14 -34.03 -22.82 36.53
CA LYS A 14 -33.69 -23.57 37.75
C LYS A 14 -32.74 -22.76 38.63
N ASP A 15 -31.67 -22.24 38.04
CA ASP A 15 -30.69 -21.39 38.70
C ASP A 15 -30.01 -20.49 37.67
N PHE A 16 -30.36 -19.21 37.69
CA PHE A 16 -29.82 -18.24 36.74
C PHE A 16 -28.33 -17.99 36.97
N GLU A 17 -27.88 -17.94 38.22
CA GLU A 17 -26.48 -17.64 38.55
C GLU A 17 -25.58 -18.82 38.15
N ALA A 18 -26.00 -20.05 38.44
CA ALA A 18 -25.25 -21.24 38.01
C ALA A 18 -25.18 -21.32 36.48
N ALA A 19 -26.30 -21.12 35.78
CA ALA A 19 -26.31 -21.08 34.32
C ALA A 19 -25.42 -19.97 33.78
N TRP A 20 -25.44 -18.78 34.38
CA TRP A 20 -24.57 -17.67 33.99
C TRP A 20 -23.08 -18.00 34.17
N HIS A 21 -22.71 -18.64 35.28
CA HIS A 21 -21.34 -19.10 35.56
C HIS A 21 -20.86 -20.20 34.61
N GLU A 22 -21.76 -21.04 34.10
CA GLU A 22 -21.46 -22.03 33.04
C GLU A 22 -21.32 -21.39 31.66
N GLY A 23 -21.79 -20.14 31.48
CA GLY A 23 -21.79 -19.38 30.23
C GLY A 23 -20.50 -19.47 29.39
N PRO A 24 -19.29 -19.37 29.96
CA PRO A 24 -18.03 -19.49 29.22
C PRO A 24 -17.89 -20.80 28.42
N GLN A 25 -18.57 -21.88 28.78
CA GLN A 25 -18.50 -23.19 28.11
C GLN A 25 -19.01 -23.16 26.66
N VAL A 26 -19.82 -22.17 26.28
CA VAL A 26 -20.30 -22.06 24.89
C VAL A 26 -19.29 -21.41 23.94
N LEU A 27 -18.24 -20.80 24.50
CA LEU A 27 -17.19 -20.12 23.76
C LEU A 27 -16.11 -21.12 23.35
N ASP A 28 -15.70 -21.06 22.08
CA ASP A 28 -14.51 -21.79 21.65
C ASP A 28 -13.27 -21.06 22.14
N GLN A 29 -12.32 -21.78 22.73
CA GLN A 29 -11.03 -21.21 23.10
C GLN A 29 -10.21 -20.92 21.82
N PRO A 30 -9.88 -19.64 21.55
CA PRO A 30 -9.05 -19.32 20.40
C PRO A 30 -7.61 -19.80 20.63
N GLY A 31 -6.98 -20.33 19.58
CA GLY A 31 -5.52 -20.45 19.56
C GLY A 31 -4.84 -19.07 19.67
N ILE A 32 -3.52 -19.04 19.82
CA ILE A 32 -2.79 -17.78 20.09
C ILE A 32 -2.93 -16.80 18.91
N ALA A 33 -2.99 -17.29 17.68
CA ALA A 33 -3.29 -16.46 16.50
C ALA A 33 -4.67 -15.78 16.56
N GLY A 34 -5.63 -16.38 17.28
CA GLY A 34 -6.98 -15.88 17.48
C GLY A 34 -7.14 -14.90 18.64
N THR A 35 -6.06 -14.56 19.36
CA THR A 35 -6.11 -13.60 20.48
C THR A 35 -5.59 -12.22 20.08
N TYR A 36 -6.02 -11.20 20.80
CA TYR A 36 -5.46 -9.84 20.67
C TYR A 36 -3.97 -9.83 21.12
N PRO A 37 -3.06 -9.08 20.46
CA PRO A 37 -3.32 -8.13 19.38
C PRO A 37 -3.32 -8.76 17.98
N ARG A 38 -2.94 -10.05 17.85
CA ARG A 38 -2.80 -10.78 16.57
C ARG A 38 -4.13 -10.89 15.81
N LYS A 39 -5.24 -11.08 16.53
CA LYS A 39 -6.59 -10.93 15.99
C LYS A 39 -6.98 -9.45 16.00
N PHE A 40 -7.06 -8.86 14.81
CA PHE A 40 -7.48 -7.48 14.62
C PHE A 40 -8.25 -7.34 13.30
N TYR A 41 -9.00 -6.25 13.18
CA TYR A 41 -9.64 -5.87 11.93
C TYR A 41 -8.73 -4.88 11.20
N PRO A 42 -8.21 -5.22 10.02
CA PRO A 42 -7.39 -4.29 9.25
C PRO A 42 -8.28 -3.13 8.78
N ARG A 43 -7.84 -1.89 9.05
CA ARG A 43 -8.48 -0.69 8.51
C ARG A 43 -7.79 -0.34 7.19
N ALA A 44 -8.53 -0.43 6.09
CA ALA A 44 -8.08 0.14 4.82
C ALA A 44 -7.94 1.68 4.98
N ARG A 45 -6.86 2.24 4.46
CA ARG A 45 -6.62 3.69 4.46
C ARG A 45 -6.63 4.17 3.01
N PRO A 46 -7.32 5.29 2.70
CA PRO A 46 -7.19 5.91 1.39
C PRO A 46 -5.76 6.41 1.18
N HIS A 47 -5.38 6.58 -0.08
CA HIS A 47 -4.12 7.21 -0.42
C HIS A 47 -4.22 8.73 -0.15
N PRO A 48 -3.23 9.36 0.51
CA PRO A 48 -3.30 10.79 0.86
C PRO A 48 -3.68 11.69 -0.31
N ILE A 49 -3.00 11.54 -1.45
CA ILE A 49 -3.31 12.32 -2.67
C ILE A 49 -4.74 12.09 -3.17
N ALA A 50 -5.24 10.85 -3.15
CA ALA A 50 -6.59 10.56 -3.63
C ALA A 50 -7.67 11.13 -2.70
N GLU A 51 -7.42 11.09 -1.38
CA GLU A 51 -8.29 11.71 -0.39
C GLU A 51 -8.32 13.24 -0.56
N THR A 52 -7.17 13.90 -0.73
CA THR A 52 -7.11 15.34 -1.01
C THR A 52 -7.82 15.70 -2.32
N ILE A 53 -7.68 14.91 -3.39
CA ILE A 53 -8.44 15.11 -4.65
C ILE A 53 -9.94 15.05 -4.40
N GLN A 54 -10.42 14.01 -3.69
CA GLN A 54 -11.84 13.84 -3.44
C GLN A 54 -12.40 15.00 -2.61
N ARG A 55 -11.67 15.45 -1.58
CA ARG A 55 -12.04 16.63 -0.79
C ARG A 55 -12.09 17.90 -1.64
N LEU A 56 -11.08 18.16 -2.47
CA LEU A 56 -11.06 19.32 -3.37
C LEU A 56 -12.25 19.29 -4.35
N ARG A 57 -12.59 18.10 -4.85
CA ARG A 57 -13.73 17.89 -5.75
C ARG A 57 -15.05 18.23 -5.07
N GLU A 58 -15.25 17.79 -3.83
CA GLU A 58 -16.42 18.13 -3.02
C GLU A 58 -16.55 19.64 -2.80
N VAL A 59 -15.46 20.31 -2.44
CA VAL A 59 -15.44 21.76 -2.21
C VAL A 59 -15.81 22.55 -3.47
N TYR A 60 -15.24 22.19 -4.64
CA TYR A 60 -15.63 22.84 -5.89
C TYR A 60 -17.11 22.65 -6.24
N LEU A 61 -17.66 21.44 -6.01
CA LEU A 61 -19.07 21.15 -6.25
C LEU A 61 -19.98 21.96 -5.32
N GLU A 62 -19.62 22.08 -4.04
CA GLU A 62 -20.34 22.90 -3.06
C GLU A 62 -20.31 24.40 -3.42
N MET A 63 -19.23 24.88 -4.03
CA MET A 63 -19.10 26.24 -4.56
C MET A 63 -19.90 26.46 -5.86
N GLY A 64 -20.55 25.42 -6.39
CA GLY A 64 -21.37 25.50 -7.61
C GLY A 64 -20.58 25.48 -8.92
N PHE A 65 -19.34 24.95 -8.91
CA PHE A 65 -18.60 24.72 -10.15
C PHE A 65 -19.03 23.40 -10.79
N ALA A 66 -19.15 23.40 -12.12
CA ALA A 66 -19.39 22.18 -12.88
C ALA A 66 -18.08 21.41 -13.11
N GLU A 67 -18.07 20.11 -12.80
CA GLU A 67 -16.91 19.25 -13.05
C GLU A 67 -16.73 18.98 -14.55
N ALA A 68 -15.49 19.09 -15.03
CA ALA A 68 -15.15 18.92 -16.43
C ALA A 68 -13.95 17.98 -16.62
N ARG A 69 -13.92 17.31 -17.77
CA ARG A 69 -12.73 16.62 -18.28
C ARG A 69 -12.12 17.47 -19.37
N VAL A 70 -10.88 17.88 -19.15
CA VAL A 70 -10.15 18.81 -20.01
C VAL A 70 -9.15 18.02 -20.87
N PRO A 71 -8.91 18.35 -22.15
CA PRO A 71 -7.94 17.67 -22.99
C PRO A 71 -6.56 17.59 -22.33
N LEU A 72 -5.96 16.40 -22.39
CA LEU A 72 -4.66 16.09 -21.78
C LEU A 72 -3.53 16.12 -22.82
N PHE A 73 -3.83 15.60 -24.01
CA PHE A 73 -2.99 15.70 -25.19
C PHE A 73 -3.24 17.04 -25.89
N ILE A 74 -2.17 17.81 -26.11
CA ILE A 74 -2.22 19.17 -26.64
C ILE A 74 -1.28 19.24 -27.85
N GLU A 75 -1.78 19.70 -28.98
CA GLU A 75 -0.94 19.97 -30.15
C GLU A 75 0.01 21.13 -29.87
N GLU A 76 1.27 21.02 -30.31
CA GLU A 76 2.29 22.06 -30.14
C GLU A 76 1.77 23.46 -30.57
N GLN A 77 0.96 23.51 -31.63
CA GLN A 77 0.37 24.75 -32.14
C GLN A 77 -0.55 25.45 -31.13
N ASP A 78 -1.25 24.70 -30.27
CA ASP A 78 -2.09 25.30 -29.24
C ASP A 78 -1.26 25.96 -28.13
N VAL A 79 -0.06 25.43 -27.83
CA VAL A 79 0.88 26.10 -26.94
C VAL A 79 1.33 27.43 -27.55
N TYR A 80 1.59 27.48 -28.86
CA TYR A 80 1.88 28.73 -29.58
C TYR A 80 0.72 29.72 -29.56
N LYS A 81 -0.53 29.28 -29.73
CA LYS A 81 -1.71 30.17 -29.63
C LYS A 81 -1.85 30.82 -28.25
N GLN A 82 -1.48 30.09 -27.19
CA GLN A 82 -1.64 30.54 -25.81
C GLN A 82 -0.50 31.45 -25.33
N PHE A 83 0.74 31.09 -25.66
CA PHE A 83 1.94 31.77 -25.16
C PHE A 83 2.60 32.70 -26.20
N GLY A 84 2.17 32.65 -27.45
CA GLY A 84 2.80 33.40 -28.53
C GLY A 84 4.28 33.04 -28.69
N PRO A 85 5.18 34.02 -28.87
CA PRO A 85 6.62 33.77 -29.01
C PRO A 85 7.28 33.11 -27.80
N GLU A 86 6.71 33.22 -26.59
CA GLU A 86 7.23 32.57 -25.37
C GLU A 86 7.07 31.04 -25.40
N ALA A 87 6.21 30.51 -26.29
CA ALA A 87 5.94 29.08 -26.39
C ALA A 87 7.21 28.25 -26.59
N SER A 88 8.24 28.76 -27.30
CA SER A 88 9.50 28.04 -27.51
C SER A 88 10.24 27.71 -26.20
N ALA A 89 10.13 28.58 -25.19
CA ALA A 89 10.69 28.32 -23.86
C ALA A 89 9.78 27.39 -23.04
N VAL A 90 8.47 27.49 -23.21
CA VAL A 90 7.50 26.65 -22.50
C VAL A 90 7.50 25.22 -23.01
N LEU A 91 7.76 25.00 -24.31
CA LEU A 91 7.85 23.68 -24.92
C LEU A 91 9.07 22.88 -24.44
N ASP A 92 10.11 23.52 -23.87
CA ASP A 92 11.24 22.80 -23.28
C ASP A 92 10.84 21.96 -22.04
N ARG A 93 9.81 22.42 -21.31
CA ARG A 93 9.30 21.76 -20.10
C ARG A 93 8.10 20.84 -20.32
N VAL A 94 7.70 20.57 -21.57
CA VAL A 94 6.64 19.60 -21.88
C VAL A 94 7.21 18.28 -22.38
N PHE A 95 6.42 17.21 -22.27
CA PHE A 95 6.75 15.93 -22.91
C PHE A 95 6.05 15.84 -24.25
N TYR A 96 6.82 15.56 -25.31
CA TYR A 96 6.28 15.17 -26.60
C TYR A 96 5.97 13.66 -26.60
N LEU A 97 4.92 13.26 -27.32
CA LEU A 97 4.60 11.85 -27.46
C LEU A 97 5.42 11.24 -28.59
N GLY A 98 6.06 10.12 -28.32
CA GLY A 98 6.71 9.28 -29.33
C GLY A 98 6.06 7.90 -29.43
N GLY A 99 6.12 7.29 -30.61
CA GLY A 99 5.65 5.94 -30.86
C GLY A 99 6.64 5.17 -31.74
N LEU A 100 6.67 3.84 -31.64
CA LEU A 100 7.47 3.02 -32.55
C LEU A 100 6.79 3.00 -33.92
N PRO A 101 7.53 3.25 -35.02
CA PRO A 101 7.00 3.04 -36.35
C PRO A 101 6.79 1.54 -36.59
N ARG A 102 5.86 1.17 -37.48
CA ARG A 102 5.72 -0.23 -37.90
C ARG A 102 6.89 -0.60 -38.82
N PRO A 103 7.62 -1.69 -38.55
CA PRO A 103 8.81 -2.08 -39.31
C PRO A 103 8.44 -2.47 -40.73
N ASN A 104 9.31 -2.14 -41.68
CA ASN A 104 9.16 -2.56 -43.06
C ASN A 104 9.92 -3.88 -43.29
N VAL A 105 9.23 -5.00 -43.09
CA VAL A 105 9.83 -6.33 -43.14
C VAL A 105 9.52 -7.00 -44.48
N GLY A 106 10.57 -7.37 -45.23
CA GLY A 106 10.46 -8.20 -46.42
C GLY A 106 10.70 -9.67 -46.09
N ILE A 107 10.03 -10.58 -46.81
CA ILE A 107 10.27 -12.02 -46.75
C ILE A 107 11.03 -12.42 -48.02
N GLY A 108 12.29 -12.80 -47.87
CA GLY A 108 13.10 -13.38 -48.95
C GLY A 108 13.45 -14.84 -48.64
N LYS A 109 13.98 -15.56 -49.63
CA LYS A 109 14.31 -17.00 -49.53
C LYS A 109 15.14 -17.35 -48.29
N LYS A 110 16.16 -16.54 -47.98
CA LYS A 110 17.02 -16.73 -46.79
C LYS A 110 16.21 -16.74 -45.48
N ARG A 111 15.23 -15.84 -45.34
CA ARG A 111 14.40 -15.75 -44.14
C ARG A 111 13.45 -16.93 -44.02
N LEU A 112 12.93 -17.43 -45.13
CA LEU A 112 12.09 -18.64 -45.14
C LEU A 112 12.89 -19.89 -44.74
N GLU A 113 14.15 -20.00 -45.19
CA GLU A 113 15.07 -21.07 -44.77
C GLU A 113 15.38 -21.01 -43.27
N GLU A 114 15.61 -19.80 -42.73
CA GLU A 114 15.82 -19.57 -41.30
C GLU A 114 14.56 -19.92 -40.49
N ILE A 115 13.37 -19.51 -40.94
CA ILE A 115 12.07 -19.89 -40.34
C ILE A 115 11.91 -21.41 -40.36
N GLY A 116 12.15 -22.06 -41.50
CA GLY A 116 12.01 -23.50 -41.62
C GLY A 116 12.96 -24.28 -40.72
N THR A 117 14.17 -23.74 -40.50
CA THR A 117 15.14 -24.29 -39.54
C THR A 117 14.60 -24.22 -38.11
N ILE A 118 13.93 -23.12 -37.73
CA ILE A 118 13.33 -22.95 -36.40
C ILE A 118 12.10 -23.86 -36.22
N LEU A 119 11.27 -24.01 -37.26
CA LEU A 119 10.09 -24.86 -37.25
C LEU A 119 10.42 -26.37 -37.34
N GLY A 120 11.63 -26.73 -37.79
CA GLY A 120 12.02 -28.11 -38.06
C GLY A 120 11.37 -28.71 -39.31
N ARG A 121 10.81 -27.86 -40.20
CA ARG A 121 10.17 -28.24 -41.47
C ARG A 121 10.25 -27.09 -42.47
N GLU A 122 10.14 -27.39 -43.76
CA GLU A 122 10.04 -26.33 -44.78
C GLU A 122 8.71 -25.56 -44.65
N VAL A 123 8.76 -24.26 -44.93
CA VAL A 123 7.60 -23.38 -45.04
C VAL A 123 6.99 -23.56 -46.42
N THR A 124 5.69 -23.84 -46.49
CA THR A 124 4.98 -24.04 -47.76
C THR A 124 4.73 -22.71 -48.50
N ASP A 125 4.49 -22.77 -49.82
CA ASP A 125 4.18 -21.57 -50.62
C ASP A 125 2.92 -20.83 -50.11
N GLU A 126 1.92 -21.57 -49.60
CA GLU A 126 0.70 -21.00 -49.00
C GLU A 126 1.01 -20.28 -47.68
N GLU A 127 1.88 -20.84 -46.84
CA GLU A 127 2.34 -20.21 -45.60
C GLU A 127 3.19 -18.97 -45.88
N GLU A 128 4.04 -19.00 -46.91
CA GLU A 128 4.82 -17.82 -47.35
C GLU A 128 3.89 -16.67 -47.75
N GLU A 129 2.86 -16.95 -48.55
CA GLU A 129 1.90 -15.93 -49.02
C GLU A 129 1.16 -15.31 -47.84
N LYS A 130 0.59 -16.13 -46.95
CA LYS A 130 -0.12 -15.66 -45.76
C LYS A 130 0.79 -14.94 -44.77
N LEU A 131 2.04 -15.37 -44.63
CA LEU A 131 3.03 -14.70 -43.77
C LEU A 131 3.31 -13.29 -44.30
N ARG A 132 3.43 -13.14 -45.63
CA ARG A 132 3.61 -11.85 -46.30
C ARG A 132 2.40 -10.95 -46.14
N GLU A 133 1.20 -11.49 -46.29
CA GLU A 133 -0.06 -10.76 -46.08
C GLU A 133 -0.17 -10.27 -44.64
N THR A 134 0.14 -11.11 -43.67
CA THR A 134 0.07 -10.79 -42.23
C THR A 134 1.05 -9.67 -41.87
N LEU A 135 2.32 -9.77 -42.29
CA LEU A 135 3.32 -8.72 -42.05
C LEU A 135 2.98 -7.41 -42.79
N HIS A 136 2.39 -7.48 -43.98
CA HIS A 136 1.90 -6.31 -44.70
C HIS A 136 0.69 -5.67 -44.03
N GLY A 137 -0.23 -6.49 -43.50
CA GLY A 137 -1.36 -6.05 -42.68
C GLY A 137 -0.90 -5.32 -41.42
N TYR A 138 0.10 -5.88 -40.73
CA TYR A 138 0.74 -5.26 -39.57
C TYR A 138 1.34 -3.89 -39.90
N LYS A 139 2.05 -3.78 -41.04
CA LYS A 139 2.58 -2.50 -41.53
C LYS A 139 1.48 -1.46 -41.80
N LYS A 140 0.34 -1.90 -42.33
CA LYS A 140 -0.82 -1.02 -42.59
C LYS A 140 -1.64 -0.71 -41.35
N GLY A 141 -1.35 -1.35 -40.22
CA GLY A 141 -2.13 -1.21 -38.98
C GLY A 141 -3.48 -1.92 -39.04
N THR A 142 -3.65 -2.92 -39.91
CA THR A 142 -4.85 -3.77 -39.90
C THR A 142 -4.70 -4.99 -38.99
N VAL A 143 -3.47 -5.30 -38.58
CA VAL A 143 -3.13 -6.28 -37.55
C VAL A 143 -2.52 -5.52 -36.39
N ASP A 144 -3.04 -5.72 -35.19
CA ASP A 144 -2.52 -5.07 -34.00
C ASP A 144 -1.26 -5.75 -33.46
N GLY A 145 -0.53 -5.04 -32.59
CA GLY A 145 0.76 -5.53 -32.09
C GLY A 145 0.65 -6.68 -31.10
N ASP A 146 -0.44 -6.73 -30.35
CA ASP A 146 -0.82 -7.81 -29.45
C ASP A 146 -1.31 -9.06 -30.19
N GLU A 147 -1.86 -8.90 -31.39
CA GLU A 147 -2.35 -10.01 -32.22
C GLU A 147 -1.27 -10.61 -33.12
N LEU A 148 -0.21 -9.85 -33.43
CA LEU A 148 0.79 -10.24 -34.42
C LEU A 148 1.40 -11.63 -34.16
N THR A 149 1.77 -11.96 -32.91
CA THR A 149 2.36 -13.28 -32.60
C THR A 149 1.37 -14.41 -32.84
N HIS A 150 0.11 -14.20 -32.46
CA HIS A 150 -0.96 -15.19 -32.62
C HIS A 150 -1.29 -15.43 -34.09
N GLU A 151 -1.42 -14.37 -34.88
CA GLU A 151 -1.68 -14.44 -36.32
C GLU A 151 -0.55 -15.18 -37.04
N LEU A 152 0.71 -14.87 -36.72
CA LEU A 152 1.87 -15.56 -37.28
C LEU A 152 1.91 -17.05 -36.86
N ALA A 153 1.49 -17.39 -35.64
CA ALA A 153 1.42 -18.77 -35.16
C ALA A 153 0.36 -19.58 -35.91
N ALA A 154 -0.81 -18.98 -36.15
CA ALA A 154 -1.87 -19.56 -36.95
C ALA A 154 -1.43 -19.79 -38.41
N VAL A 155 -0.74 -18.80 -39.01
CA VAL A 155 -0.20 -18.91 -40.36
C VAL A 155 0.84 -20.04 -40.46
N LEU A 156 1.78 -20.10 -39.53
CA LEU A 156 2.87 -21.09 -39.54
C LEU A 156 2.48 -22.41 -38.89
N SER A 157 1.22 -22.58 -38.47
CA SER A 157 0.71 -23.76 -37.76
C SER A 157 1.67 -24.24 -36.66
N CYS A 158 2.16 -23.31 -35.84
CA CYS A 158 3.16 -23.56 -34.82
C CYS A 158 2.77 -22.93 -33.48
N ASP A 159 3.56 -23.22 -32.44
CA ASP A 159 3.38 -22.62 -31.12
C ASP A 159 3.91 -21.17 -31.08
N ASP A 160 3.26 -20.30 -30.31
CA ASP A 160 3.64 -18.89 -30.15
C ASP A 160 5.11 -18.73 -29.72
N ALA A 161 5.67 -19.67 -28.94
CA ALA A 161 7.07 -19.62 -28.54
C ALA A 161 8.04 -19.71 -29.74
N LEU A 162 7.67 -20.48 -30.78
CA LEU A 162 8.45 -20.56 -32.01
C LEU A 162 8.33 -19.27 -32.83
N VAL A 163 7.16 -18.64 -32.84
CA VAL A 163 6.97 -17.33 -33.49
C VAL A 163 7.81 -16.25 -32.82
N VAL A 164 7.83 -16.18 -31.49
CA VAL A 164 8.68 -15.22 -30.77
C VAL A 164 10.15 -15.41 -31.13
N ARG A 165 10.60 -16.67 -31.23
CA ARG A 165 11.95 -17.00 -31.67
C ARG A 165 12.21 -16.59 -33.12
N ILE A 166 11.24 -16.80 -34.02
CA ILE A 166 11.30 -16.32 -35.41
C ILE A 166 11.40 -14.79 -35.44
N MET A 167 10.62 -14.08 -34.65
CA MET A 167 10.68 -12.61 -34.59
C MET A 167 12.05 -12.09 -34.12
N ASP A 168 12.67 -12.72 -33.12
CA ASP A 168 13.99 -12.32 -32.62
C ASP A 168 15.14 -12.70 -33.59
N GLU A 169 15.13 -13.92 -34.14
CA GLU A 169 16.23 -14.44 -34.96
C GLU A 169 16.14 -14.04 -36.44
N VAL A 170 14.93 -13.97 -37.02
CA VAL A 170 14.72 -13.77 -38.47
C VAL A 170 14.38 -12.31 -38.81
N PHE A 171 13.74 -11.60 -37.89
CA PHE A 171 13.25 -10.24 -38.08
C PHE A 171 13.83 -9.25 -37.05
N PRO A 172 15.16 -9.04 -37.01
CA PRO A 172 15.80 -8.15 -36.06
C PRO A 172 15.30 -6.69 -36.16
N GLU A 173 14.68 -6.31 -37.29
CA GLU A 173 14.07 -4.99 -37.46
C GLU A 173 13.06 -4.64 -36.36
N PHE A 174 12.36 -5.62 -35.79
CA PHE A 174 11.44 -5.38 -34.67
C PHE A 174 12.15 -4.89 -33.41
N ARG A 175 13.40 -5.35 -33.18
CA ARG A 175 14.23 -4.93 -32.05
C ARG A 175 14.93 -3.60 -32.29
N GLU A 176 15.22 -3.27 -33.55
CA GLU A 176 15.94 -2.05 -33.94
C GLU A 176 15.04 -0.80 -34.02
N LEU A 177 13.72 -0.96 -33.86
CA LEU A 177 12.78 0.17 -33.88
C LEU A 177 13.14 1.20 -32.80
N ALA A 178 13.28 2.45 -33.23
CA ALA A 178 13.43 3.61 -32.35
C ALA A 178 12.13 4.42 -32.32
N PRO A 179 11.73 4.99 -31.17
CA PRO A 179 10.53 5.81 -31.08
C PRO A 179 10.72 7.12 -31.87
N GLU A 180 9.74 7.44 -32.70
CA GLU A 180 9.67 8.70 -33.45
C GLU A 180 8.74 9.67 -32.72
N SER A 181 9.22 10.90 -32.48
CA SER A 181 8.43 11.94 -31.80
C SER A 181 7.39 12.53 -32.74
N SER A 182 6.15 12.65 -32.24
CA SER A 182 5.08 13.44 -32.85
C SER A 182 5.19 14.92 -32.46
N ARG A 183 4.20 15.72 -32.88
CA ARG A 183 4.00 17.13 -32.47
C ARG A 183 2.93 17.29 -31.37
N THR A 184 2.37 16.17 -30.92
CA THR A 184 1.44 16.13 -29.80
C THR A 184 2.23 16.10 -28.50
N THR A 185 1.78 16.88 -27.52
CA THR A 185 2.42 17.04 -26.21
C THR A 185 1.48 16.63 -25.09
N LEU A 186 2.04 16.33 -23.92
CA LEU A 186 1.27 16.25 -22.67
C LEU A 186 1.18 17.65 -22.04
N ARG A 187 -0.02 18.05 -21.62
CA ARG A 187 -0.21 19.37 -20.97
C ARG A 187 0.68 19.51 -19.71
N SER A 188 1.33 20.66 -19.58
CA SER A 188 2.10 21.00 -18.37
C SER A 188 1.27 21.61 -17.24
N HIS A 189 0.06 22.07 -17.56
CA HIS A 189 -0.95 22.59 -16.64
C HIS A 189 -2.33 22.55 -17.30
N MET A 190 -3.41 22.65 -16.52
CA MET A 190 -4.79 22.58 -17.02
C MET A 190 -5.15 23.66 -18.03
N THR A 191 -4.53 24.84 -17.95
CA THR A 191 -4.79 25.98 -18.83
C THR A 191 -4.77 25.62 -20.31
N SER A 192 -3.86 24.76 -20.75
CA SER A 192 -3.76 24.43 -22.17
C SER A 192 -4.97 23.72 -22.74
N GLY A 193 -5.66 22.91 -21.92
CA GLY A 193 -6.92 22.33 -22.33
C GLY A 193 -8.14 23.19 -21.99
N TRP A 194 -8.05 24.13 -21.04
CA TRP A 194 -9.15 25.04 -20.72
C TRP A 194 -9.52 25.93 -21.91
N PHE A 195 -8.53 26.46 -22.64
CA PHE A 195 -8.78 27.24 -23.86
C PHE A 195 -9.56 26.44 -24.91
N LEU A 196 -9.16 25.19 -25.17
CA LEU A 196 -9.84 24.30 -26.11
C LEU A 196 -11.28 23.98 -25.67
N THR A 197 -11.43 23.66 -24.38
CA THR A 197 -12.72 23.33 -23.78
C THR A 197 -13.67 24.51 -23.89
N LEU A 198 -13.25 25.68 -23.41
CA LEU A 198 -14.08 26.89 -23.41
C LEU A 198 -14.41 27.36 -24.83
N GLY A 199 -13.42 27.38 -25.74
CA GLY A 199 -13.64 27.73 -27.15
C GLY A 199 -14.70 26.89 -27.85
N ALA A 200 -14.84 25.62 -27.47
CA ALA A 200 -15.85 24.73 -28.05
C ALA A 200 -17.28 24.95 -27.52
N MET A 201 -17.45 25.61 -26.36
CA MET A 201 -18.73 25.62 -25.63
C MET A 201 -19.23 26.97 -25.13
N TRP A 202 -18.42 28.03 -25.07
CA TRP A 202 -18.79 29.25 -24.35
C TRP A 202 -20.06 29.93 -24.88
N GLU A 203 -20.28 29.96 -26.21
CA GLU A 203 -21.52 30.50 -26.82
C GLU A 203 -22.75 29.60 -26.63
N LYS A 204 -22.55 28.37 -26.14
CA LYS A 204 -23.61 27.36 -25.95
C LYS A 204 -24.05 27.24 -24.50
N ALA A 205 -23.44 28.00 -23.59
CA ALA A 205 -23.73 27.97 -22.17
C ALA A 205 -24.15 29.36 -21.67
N ALA A 206 -24.98 29.38 -20.63
CA ALA A 206 -25.30 30.62 -19.93
C ALA A 206 -24.06 31.12 -19.15
N LEU A 207 -23.80 32.42 -19.23
CA LEU A 207 -22.77 33.08 -18.44
C LEU A 207 -23.31 33.46 -17.04
N PRO A 208 -22.48 33.46 -15.98
CA PRO A 208 -21.07 33.06 -15.98
C PRO A 208 -20.90 31.53 -16.02
N VAL A 209 -19.92 31.05 -16.79
CA VAL A 209 -19.51 29.65 -16.81
C VAL A 209 -18.51 29.42 -15.67
N ARG A 210 -18.81 28.48 -14.77
CA ARG A 210 -17.94 28.06 -13.66
C ARG A 210 -17.62 26.59 -13.80
N MET A 211 -16.37 26.28 -14.11
CA MET A 211 -15.94 24.88 -14.34
C MET A 211 -14.68 24.57 -13.58
N PHE A 212 -14.55 23.34 -13.11
CA PHE A 212 -13.34 22.84 -12.47
C PHE A 212 -12.95 21.48 -13.02
N SER A 213 -11.67 21.14 -12.88
CA SER A 213 -11.13 19.83 -13.20
C SER A 213 -9.98 19.55 -12.26
N ILE A 214 -9.91 18.32 -11.74
CA ILE A 214 -8.79 17.83 -10.95
C ILE A 214 -8.24 16.61 -11.67
N ASP A 215 -7.08 16.76 -12.29
CA ASP A 215 -6.54 15.73 -13.17
C ASP A 215 -5.03 15.91 -13.35
N ARG A 216 -4.40 14.93 -13.97
CA ARG A 216 -2.95 14.89 -14.15
C ARG A 216 -2.44 15.93 -15.14
N CYS A 217 -1.26 16.45 -14.83
CA CYS A 217 -0.42 17.30 -15.66
C CYS A 217 1.02 16.77 -15.63
N PHE A 218 1.77 17.03 -16.69
CA PHE A 218 3.11 16.49 -16.90
C PHE A 218 4.07 17.61 -17.20
N ARG A 219 5.09 17.77 -16.36
CA ARG A 219 6.07 18.83 -16.49
C ARG A 219 7.46 18.24 -16.37
N ARG A 220 8.25 18.41 -17.41
CA ARG A 220 9.64 17.98 -17.39
C ARG A 220 10.42 18.88 -16.43
N GLU A 221 10.94 18.27 -15.38
CA GLU A 221 11.91 18.88 -14.47
C GLU A 221 13.26 18.17 -14.69
N GLN A 222 14.37 18.81 -14.31
CA GLN A 222 15.70 18.21 -14.48
C GLN A 222 15.84 16.91 -13.67
N GLU A 223 15.26 16.88 -12.47
CA GLU A 223 15.15 15.70 -11.60
C GLU A 223 13.90 15.80 -10.72
N GLU A 224 13.37 14.66 -10.29
CA GLU A 224 12.32 14.62 -9.27
C GLU A 224 12.94 14.78 -7.87
N GLY A 225 12.36 15.67 -7.08
CA GLY A 225 12.87 16.03 -5.77
C GLY A 225 11.78 16.04 -4.69
N PRO A 226 12.11 16.46 -3.46
CA PRO A 226 11.17 16.47 -2.34
C PRO A 226 9.92 17.35 -2.56
N THR A 227 9.95 18.27 -3.52
CA THR A 227 8.88 19.27 -3.76
C THR A 227 8.33 19.24 -5.19
N ARG A 228 8.88 18.41 -6.09
CA ARG A 228 8.49 18.37 -7.50
C ARG A 228 8.55 16.96 -8.06
N LEU A 229 7.50 16.61 -8.79
CA LEU A 229 7.37 15.38 -9.59
C LEU A 229 7.20 15.75 -11.06
N MET A 230 7.55 14.85 -11.97
CA MET A 230 7.30 15.03 -13.40
C MET A 230 5.83 14.88 -13.77
N THR A 231 5.06 14.17 -12.94
CA THR A 231 3.60 14.07 -13.04
C THR A 231 2.98 14.53 -11.72
N TYR A 232 2.01 15.43 -11.81
CA TYR A 232 1.31 15.98 -10.64
C TYR A 232 -0.17 16.17 -10.96
N HIS A 233 -1.00 16.41 -9.94
CA HIS A 233 -2.41 16.75 -10.14
C HIS A 233 -2.60 18.25 -9.95
N SER A 234 -3.27 18.85 -10.93
CA SER A 234 -3.70 20.25 -10.83
C SER A 234 -5.19 20.27 -10.54
N ALA A 235 -5.55 20.83 -9.39
CA ALA A 235 -6.91 21.22 -9.09
C ALA A 235 -7.11 22.63 -9.65
N SER A 236 -7.75 22.71 -10.82
CA SER A 236 -7.88 23.96 -11.55
C SER A 236 -9.34 24.28 -11.86
N CYS A 237 -9.65 25.56 -11.89
CA CYS A 237 -10.96 26.04 -12.29
C CYS A 237 -10.88 27.26 -13.20
N ILE A 238 -11.97 27.52 -13.92
CA ILE A 238 -12.21 28.74 -14.67
C ILE A 238 -13.54 29.37 -14.26
N VAL A 239 -13.57 30.70 -14.29
CA VAL A 239 -14.80 31.50 -14.24
C VAL A 239 -14.78 32.40 -15.47
N ALA A 240 -15.73 32.23 -16.37
CA ALA A 240 -15.84 33.00 -17.61
C ALA A 240 -17.15 33.78 -17.65
N GLY A 241 -17.09 35.09 -17.91
CA GLY A 241 -18.26 35.95 -17.89
C GLY A 241 -17.90 37.43 -18.10
N GLU A 242 -18.90 38.25 -18.39
CA GLU A 242 -18.73 39.66 -18.76
C GLU A 242 -18.14 40.51 -17.64
N ASP A 243 -18.50 40.23 -16.39
CA ASP A 243 -18.09 40.98 -15.20
C ASP A 243 -16.99 40.30 -14.37
N VAL A 244 -16.32 39.27 -14.91
CA VAL A 244 -15.30 38.53 -14.16
C VAL A 244 -14.03 39.35 -14.01
N THR A 245 -13.50 39.39 -12.78
CA THR A 245 -12.29 40.15 -12.43
C THR A 245 -11.30 39.30 -11.64
N ILE A 246 -10.17 39.91 -11.30
CA ILE A 246 -9.15 39.25 -10.45
C ILE A 246 -9.67 38.95 -9.03
N GLU A 247 -10.70 39.67 -8.56
CA GLU A 247 -11.30 39.44 -7.25
C GLU A 247 -12.00 38.07 -7.16
N ASP A 248 -12.53 37.56 -8.28
CA ASP A 248 -13.08 36.20 -8.34
C ASP A 248 -12.00 35.16 -7.98
N GLY A 249 -10.76 35.37 -8.43
CA GLY A 249 -9.64 34.49 -8.12
C GLY A 249 -9.29 34.47 -6.62
N LYS A 250 -9.36 35.62 -5.95
CA LYS A 250 -9.17 35.72 -4.50
C LYS A 250 -10.29 35.02 -3.74
N ALA A 251 -11.55 35.30 -4.11
CA ALA A 251 -12.73 34.71 -3.47
C ALA A 251 -12.75 33.18 -3.61
N VAL A 252 -12.39 32.66 -4.79
CA VAL A 252 -12.29 31.21 -5.01
C VAL A 252 -11.14 30.60 -4.21
N SER A 253 -9.98 31.28 -4.15
CA SER A 253 -8.84 30.82 -3.36
C SER A 253 -9.18 30.70 -1.87
N GLU A 254 -9.79 31.75 -1.30
CA GLU A 254 -10.20 31.79 0.10
C GLU A 254 -11.20 30.67 0.40
N ALA A 255 -12.29 30.57 -0.38
CA ALA A 255 -13.31 29.55 -0.18
C ALA A 255 -12.73 28.12 -0.24
N LEU A 256 -11.84 27.86 -1.21
CA LEU A 256 -11.25 26.55 -1.40
C LEU A 256 -10.29 26.17 -0.26
N LEU A 257 -9.40 27.10 0.13
CA LEU A 257 -8.39 26.84 1.14
C LEU A 257 -8.96 26.85 2.56
N SER A 258 -10.00 27.65 2.85
CA SER A 258 -10.68 27.64 4.14
C SER A 258 -11.29 26.27 4.46
N ALA A 259 -11.73 25.50 3.46
CA ALA A 259 -12.19 24.12 3.64
C ALA A 259 -11.08 23.14 4.10
N PHE A 260 -9.81 23.53 3.96
CA PHE A 260 -8.64 22.80 4.45
C PHE A 260 -8.06 23.39 5.74
N GLY A 261 -8.78 24.33 6.39
CA GLY A 261 -8.39 24.89 7.69
C GLY A 261 -7.42 26.07 7.61
N PHE A 262 -7.15 26.61 6.42
CA PHE A 262 -6.36 27.84 6.28
C PHE A 262 -7.20 29.06 6.66
N THR A 263 -6.65 29.95 7.48
CA THR A 263 -7.37 31.10 8.06
C THR A 263 -6.90 32.45 7.58
N ASP A 264 -5.65 32.56 7.14
CA ASP A 264 -5.04 33.82 6.69
C ASP A 264 -4.50 33.66 5.27
N PHE A 265 -4.76 34.67 4.43
CA PHE A 265 -4.42 34.68 3.02
C PHE A 265 -3.65 35.95 2.64
N GLU A 266 -2.60 35.77 1.85
CA GLU A 266 -1.84 36.84 1.22
C GLU A 266 -1.77 36.60 -0.29
N PHE A 267 -2.10 37.63 -1.05
CA PHE A 267 -2.11 37.60 -2.51
C PHE A 267 -0.96 38.47 -3.02
N ARG A 268 0.01 37.85 -3.69
CA ARG A 268 1.23 38.52 -4.15
C ARG A 268 1.34 38.45 -5.67
N PRO A 269 1.73 39.54 -6.37
CA PRO A 269 1.99 39.47 -7.81
C PRO A 269 3.10 38.46 -8.15
N ASP A 270 2.89 37.64 -9.18
CA ASP A 270 3.92 36.72 -9.68
C ASP A 270 4.89 37.47 -10.62
N GLU A 271 6.20 37.36 -10.36
CA GLU A 271 7.24 37.98 -11.19
C GLU A 271 7.31 37.40 -12.61
N LYS A 272 6.85 36.16 -12.82
CA LYS A 272 6.95 35.45 -14.12
C LYS A 272 6.16 36.12 -15.24
N ARG A 273 5.07 36.85 -14.93
CA ARG A 273 4.21 37.61 -15.87
C ARG A 273 4.01 36.89 -17.22
N SER A 274 3.53 35.64 -17.15
CA SER A 274 3.37 34.73 -18.30
C SER A 274 2.41 35.30 -19.34
N LYS A 275 2.71 35.12 -20.64
CA LYS A 275 1.98 35.82 -21.72
C LYS A 275 0.54 35.38 -21.94
N TYR A 276 0.14 34.22 -21.42
CA TYR A 276 -1.24 33.76 -21.46
C TYR A 276 -2.16 34.47 -20.46
N TYR A 277 -1.61 35.23 -19.50
CA TYR A 277 -2.36 36.09 -18.59
C TYR A 277 -2.28 37.57 -19.01
N ILE A 278 -3.30 38.34 -18.63
CA ILE A 278 -3.30 39.80 -18.69
C ILE A 278 -2.16 40.30 -17.80
N PRO A 279 -1.35 41.28 -18.24
CA PRO A 279 -0.31 41.87 -17.41
C PRO A 279 -0.82 42.24 -16.01
N ASP A 280 -0.02 41.90 -15.00
CA ASP A 280 -0.26 42.24 -13.59
C ASP A 280 -1.49 41.58 -12.95
N THR A 281 -2.09 40.59 -13.63
CA THR A 281 -3.16 39.76 -13.05
C THR A 281 -2.66 38.44 -12.49
N GLN A 282 -1.48 37.96 -12.89
CA GLN A 282 -0.91 36.72 -12.35
C GLN A 282 -0.54 36.90 -10.88
N THR A 283 -1.18 36.12 -10.00
CA THR A 283 -1.13 36.27 -8.55
C THR A 283 -0.83 34.92 -7.90
N GLU A 284 0.21 34.87 -7.07
CA GLU A 284 0.52 33.77 -6.17
C GLU A 284 -0.29 33.89 -4.88
N VAL A 285 -0.84 32.76 -4.42
CA VAL A 285 -1.64 32.65 -3.21
C VAL A 285 -0.79 32.04 -2.11
N TYR A 286 -0.52 32.83 -1.08
CA TYR A 286 0.08 32.37 0.16
C TYR A 286 -1.01 32.18 1.20
N ALA A 287 -0.96 31.06 1.91
CA ALA A 287 -1.88 30.78 3.00
C ALA A 287 -1.10 30.36 4.25
N LYS A 288 -1.59 30.73 5.42
CA LYS A 288 -0.95 30.39 6.70
C LYS A 288 -1.51 29.07 7.25
N HIS A 289 -0.65 28.07 7.34
CA HIS A 289 -0.96 26.81 8.02
C HIS A 289 -0.64 26.93 9.53
N PRO A 290 -1.47 26.39 10.45
CA PRO A 290 -1.25 26.51 11.89
C PRO A 290 0.13 26.04 12.37
N GLU A 291 0.68 25.00 11.73
CA GLU A 291 1.95 24.38 12.15
C GLU A 291 3.15 24.77 11.27
N LEU A 292 2.94 25.03 9.98
CA LEU A 292 4.02 25.25 9.00
C LEU A 292 4.26 26.74 8.68
N GLY A 293 3.37 27.63 9.11
CA GLY A 293 3.44 29.04 8.75
C GLY A 293 2.98 29.33 7.32
N TRP A 294 3.55 30.35 6.68
CA TRP A 294 3.14 30.81 5.35
C TRP A 294 3.68 29.91 4.23
N VAL A 295 2.78 29.40 3.39
CA VAL A 295 3.11 28.51 2.27
C VAL A 295 2.39 28.94 0.99
N GLU A 296 3.06 28.84 -0.15
CA GLU A 296 2.48 29.11 -1.47
C GLU A 296 1.65 27.90 -1.92
N VAL A 297 0.34 28.07 -2.10
CA VAL A 297 -0.61 26.95 -2.31
C VAL A 297 -1.28 26.96 -3.69
N ALA A 298 -1.44 28.12 -4.31
CA ALA A 298 -2.12 28.24 -5.59
C ALA A 298 -1.59 29.44 -6.39
N THR A 299 -1.92 29.47 -7.68
CA THR A 299 -1.69 30.62 -8.56
C THR A 299 -2.94 30.85 -9.39
N PHE A 300 -3.32 32.10 -9.59
CA PHE A 300 -4.44 32.45 -10.47
C PHE A 300 -4.12 33.69 -11.32
N GLY A 301 -4.97 33.97 -12.30
CA GLY A 301 -4.87 35.15 -13.14
C GLY A 301 -6.02 35.27 -14.13
N MET A 302 -6.03 36.37 -14.89
CA MET A 302 -7.02 36.60 -15.95
C MET A 302 -6.42 36.27 -17.30
N TYR A 303 -7.02 35.38 -18.09
CA TYR A 303 -6.48 35.04 -19.41
C TYR A 303 -6.40 36.26 -20.33
N SER A 304 -5.31 36.33 -21.09
CA SER A 304 -5.05 37.41 -22.04
C SER A 304 -6.08 37.37 -23.18
N PRO A 305 -6.72 38.51 -23.52
CA PRO A 305 -7.60 38.61 -24.69
C PRO A 305 -6.92 38.16 -25.99
N ALA A 306 -5.60 38.34 -26.11
CA ALA A 306 -4.84 37.90 -27.28
C ALA A 306 -4.83 36.37 -27.42
N ALA A 307 -4.76 35.64 -26.31
CA ALA A 307 -4.83 34.18 -26.29
C ALA A 307 -6.29 33.71 -26.46
N LEU A 308 -7.25 34.33 -25.76
CA LEU A 308 -8.67 34.00 -25.86
C LEU A 308 -9.21 34.14 -27.29
N ALA A 309 -8.78 35.18 -28.01
CA ALA A 309 -9.17 35.42 -29.41
C ALA A 309 -8.76 34.29 -30.35
N GLN A 310 -7.65 33.57 -30.09
CA GLN A 310 -7.23 32.42 -30.90
C GLN A 310 -8.19 31.22 -30.83
N TYR A 311 -9.08 31.22 -29.83
CA TYR A 311 -10.10 30.20 -29.60
C TYR A 311 -11.52 30.73 -29.79
N GLY A 312 -11.66 31.96 -30.30
CA GLY A 312 -12.96 32.61 -30.51
C GLY A 312 -13.71 32.95 -29.22
N VAL A 313 -13.02 33.05 -28.08
CA VAL A 313 -13.64 33.40 -26.79
C VAL A 313 -13.70 34.91 -26.61
N GLY A 314 -14.93 35.44 -26.49
CA GLY A 314 -15.21 36.88 -26.45
C GLY A 314 -15.43 37.48 -25.05
N VAL A 315 -15.15 36.75 -23.97
CA VAL A 315 -15.42 37.19 -22.58
C VAL A 315 -14.17 37.05 -21.69
N PRO A 316 -14.05 37.86 -20.61
CA PRO A 316 -13.03 37.67 -19.58
C PRO A 316 -13.10 36.28 -18.94
N VAL A 317 -11.92 35.73 -18.61
CA VAL A 317 -11.80 34.42 -17.96
C VAL A 317 -10.78 34.49 -16.85
N MET A 318 -11.22 34.23 -15.61
CA MET A 318 -10.33 33.97 -14.48
C MET A 318 -9.98 32.49 -14.47
N ASN A 319 -8.70 32.16 -14.27
CA ASN A 319 -8.25 30.80 -14.03
C ASN A 319 -7.47 30.72 -12.72
N LEU A 320 -7.74 29.68 -11.94
CA LEU A 320 -6.98 29.32 -10.75
C LEU A 320 -6.44 27.89 -10.91
N GLY A 321 -5.22 27.66 -10.42
CA GLY A 321 -4.60 26.35 -10.34
C GLY A 321 -3.95 26.13 -8.97
N LEU A 322 -4.29 25.02 -8.34
CA LEU A 322 -3.69 24.54 -7.10
C LEU A 322 -2.98 23.21 -7.36
N GLY A 323 -1.77 23.06 -6.83
CA GLY A 323 -1.03 21.78 -6.86
C GLY A 323 -1.54 20.87 -5.74
N VAL A 324 -2.21 19.78 -6.10
CA VAL A 324 -2.83 18.87 -5.14
C VAL A 324 -1.79 18.27 -4.20
N GLU A 325 -0.67 17.79 -4.76
CA GLU A 325 0.36 17.14 -3.96
C GLU A 325 0.97 18.09 -2.93
N ARG A 326 1.09 19.38 -3.25
CA ARG A 326 1.58 20.38 -2.31
C ARG A 326 0.60 20.59 -1.16
N LEU A 327 -0.69 20.69 -1.47
CA LEU A 327 -1.73 20.79 -0.44
C LEU A 327 -1.74 19.54 0.46
N ALA A 328 -1.63 18.36 -0.15
CA ALA A 328 -1.55 17.10 0.59
C ALA A 328 -0.29 17.03 1.47
N MET A 329 0.88 17.50 1.01
CA MET A 329 2.07 17.57 1.86
C MET A 329 1.84 18.42 3.11
N ILE A 330 1.13 19.55 2.98
CA ILE A 330 0.81 20.41 4.11
C ILE A 330 -0.17 19.72 5.06
N GLU A 331 -1.24 19.14 4.54
CA GLU A 331 -2.29 18.45 5.30
C GLU A 331 -1.75 17.24 6.08
N TYR A 332 -0.86 16.46 5.45
CA TYR A 332 -0.28 15.25 6.03
C TYR A 332 1.09 15.47 6.67
N GLN A 333 1.56 16.73 6.75
CA GLN A 333 2.85 17.10 7.34
C GLN A 333 4.03 16.31 6.76
N ALA A 334 4.01 16.11 5.44
CA ALA A 334 5.03 15.35 4.74
C ALA A 334 6.12 16.28 4.20
N ASP A 335 7.38 15.91 4.43
CA ASP A 335 8.55 16.67 3.95
C ASP A 335 8.99 16.27 2.53
N ASP A 336 8.53 15.12 2.02
CA ASP A 336 8.91 14.60 0.70
C ASP A 336 7.68 14.12 -0.09
N ILE A 337 7.38 14.83 -1.18
CA ILE A 337 6.27 14.53 -2.10
C ILE A 337 6.34 13.12 -2.67
N ARG A 338 7.55 12.57 -2.87
CA ARG A 338 7.76 11.24 -3.45
C ARG A 338 7.36 10.16 -2.46
N ALA A 339 7.70 10.35 -1.18
CA ALA A 339 7.31 9.45 -0.10
C ALA A 339 5.81 9.50 0.17
N LEU A 340 5.20 10.68 0.07
CA LEU A 340 3.75 10.84 0.18
C LEU A 340 2.99 10.19 -0.99
N THR A 341 3.51 10.34 -2.22
CA THR A 341 2.85 9.87 -3.45
C THR A 341 3.11 8.40 -3.75
N TYR A 342 4.27 7.88 -3.38
CA TYR A 342 4.68 6.50 -3.66
C TYR A 342 5.26 5.82 -2.41
N PRO A 343 4.51 5.73 -1.30
CA PRO A 343 5.03 5.27 -0.01
C PRO A 343 5.68 3.88 -0.10
N GLN A 344 5.19 2.99 -0.97
CA GLN A 344 5.73 1.65 -1.16
C GLN A 344 7.21 1.58 -1.57
N PHE A 345 7.77 2.65 -2.14
CA PHE A 345 9.19 2.72 -2.50
C PHE A 345 10.07 3.32 -1.39
N PHE A 346 9.47 3.70 -0.27
CA PHE A 346 10.16 4.29 0.87
C PHE A 346 10.09 3.37 2.10
N PRO A 347 11.03 3.51 3.06
CA PRO A 347 11.01 2.73 4.30
C PRO A 347 9.67 2.85 5.02
N GLN A 348 8.99 1.72 5.20
CA GLN A 348 7.72 1.65 5.90
C GLN A 348 7.94 1.71 7.41
N HIS A 349 7.17 2.53 8.10
CA HIS A 349 7.19 2.60 9.56
C HIS A 349 6.22 1.59 10.17
N LEU A 350 6.73 0.68 11.01
CA LEU A 350 5.88 -0.17 11.85
C LEU A 350 5.74 0.43 13.23
N THR A 351 4.49 0.55 13.69
CA THR A 351 4.19 0.95 15.07
C THR A 351 4.52 -0.19 16.04
N ASP A 352 4.65 0.14 17.33
CA ASP A 352 4.85 -0.87 18.38
C ASP A 352 3.74 -1.93 18.39
N LEU A 353 2.51 -1.53 18.06
CA LEU A 353 1.38 -2.44 17.92
C LEU A 353 1.50 -3.37 16.71
N ASP A 354 2.00 -2.88 15.58
CA ASP A 354 2.23 -3.71 14.39
C ASP A 354 3.31 -4.75 14.64
N ILE A 355 4.37 -4.37 15.37
CA ILE A 355 5.42 -5.31 15.78
C ILE A 355 4.87 -6.32 16.79
N ALA A 356 4.08 -5.89 17.78
CA ALA A 356 3.47 -6.78 18.78
C ALA A 356 2.54 -7.82 18.11
N ARG A 357 1.79 -7.42 17.07
CA ARG A 357 0.98 -8.31 16.22
C ARG A 357 1.81 -9.33 15.44
N ALA A 358 3.05 -8.98 15.10
CA ALA A 358 3.97 -9.83 14.38
C ALA A 358 4.68 -10.87 15.26
N VAL A 359 4.61 -10.74 16.59
CA VAL A 359 5.11 -11.75 17.54
C VAL A 359 4.11 -12.89 17.66
N ARG A 360 4.57 -14.11 17.36
CA ARG A 360 3.75 -15.33 17.37
C ARG A 360 4.55 -16.52 17.91
N PRO A 361 3.88 -17.57 18.40
CA PRO A 361 4.53 -18.85 18.62
C PRO A 361 5.06 -19.43 17.30
N ARG A 362 6.11 -20.24 17.36
CA ARG A 362 6.59 -20.98 16.19
C ARG A 362 5.76 -22.24 15.96
N GLU A 363 5.40 -22.94 17.03
CA GLU A 363 4.58 -24.16 17.03
C GLU A 363 3.39 -23.98 17.99
N GLU A 364 2.21 -24.46 17.60
CA GLU A 364 0.98 -24.43 18.40
C GLU A 364 0.24 -25.78 18.26
N PRO A 365 -0.46 -26.23 19.32
CA PRO A 365 -1.29 -27.43 19.24
C PRO A 365 -2.43 -27.24 18.25
N GLN A 366 -2.72 -28.29 17.49
CA GLN A 366 -3.73 -28.26 16.44
C GLN A 366 -5.12 -28.66 16.96
N THR A 367 -5.19 -29.39 18.07
CA THR A 367 -6.44 -29.87 18.64
C THR A 367 -6.92 -29.02 19.82
N ALA A 368 -8.20 -29.14 20.17
CA ALA A 368 -8.76 -28.51 21.37
C ALA A 368 -8.11 -29.07 22.65
N LEU A 369 -7.92 -30.39 22.72
CA LEU A 369 -7.26 -31.05 23.85
C LEU A 369 -5.80 -30.59 24.01
N GLY A 370 -5.06 -30.38 22.92
CA GLY A 370 -3.71 -29.82 23.01
C GLY A 370 -3.70 -28.39 23.56
N ARG A 371 -4.71 -27.57 23.26
CA ARG A 371 -4.84 -26.23 23.87
C ARG A 371 -5.16 -26.34 25.36
N GLU A 372 -6.04 -27.26 25.73
CA GLU A 372 -6.34 -27.57 27.14
C GLU A 372 -5.09 -28.02 27.91
N ILE A 373 -4.28 -28.92 27.32
CA ILE A 373 -2.98 -29.33 27.89
C ILE A 373 -2.06 -28.13 28.06
N ALA A 374 -1.96 -27.24 27.07
CA ALA A 374 -1.13 -26.05 27.18
C ALA A 374 -1.60 -25.11 28.30
N GLU A 375 -2.90 -24.88 28.44
CA GLU A 375 -3.47 -24.08 29.52
C GLU A 375 -3.23 -24.70 30.90
N ALA A 376 -3.41 -26.02 31.01
CA ALA A 376 -3.15 -26.76 32.24
C ALA A 376 -1.68 -26.68 32.66
N VAL A 377 -0.75 -26.86 31.71
CA VAL A 377 0.69 -26.68 31.96
C VAL A 377 1.01 -25.27 32.45
N VAL A 378 0.41 -24.23 31.86
CA VAL A 378 0.58 -22.84 32.33
C VAL A 378 0.04 -22.67 33.77
N ALA A 379 -1.14 -23.22 34.06
CA ALA A 379 -1.76 -23.14 35.38
C ALA A 379 -0.89 -23.83 36.45
N THR A 380 -0.48 -25.08 36.22
CA THR A 380 0.37 -25.86 37.13
C THR A 380 1.73 -25.22 37.33
N ALA A 381 2.38 -24.73 36.27
CA ALA A 381 3.65 -24.02 36.37
C ALA A 381 3.51 -22.73 37.19
N THR A 382 2.40 -22.01 37.05
CA THR A 382 2.13 -20.77 37.79
C THR A 382 1.87 -21.04 39.28
N GLU A 383 1.08 -22.07 39.59
CA GLU A 383 0.72 -22.44 40.96
C GLU A 383 1.93 -22.93 41.76
N HIS A 384 2.75 -23.80 41.17
CA HIS A 384 3.86 -24.46 41.85
C HIS A 384 5.23 -23.84 41.53
N ALA A 385 5.27 -22.65 40.94
CA ALA A 385 6.49 -22.01 40.43
C ALA A 385 7.67 -21.96 41.42
N ALA A 386 7.36 -21.77 42.71
CA ALA A 386 8.34 -21.56 43.77
C ALA A 386 8.72 -22.83 44.56
N GLU A 387 8.14 -23.98 44.21
CA GLU A 387 8.37 -25.23 44.91
C GLU A 387 9.84 -25.69 44.76
N PRO A 388 10.51 -26.08 45.86
CA PRO A 388 11.89 -26.57 45.80
C PRO A 388 12.02 -27.85 44.96
N SER A 389 13.06 -27.94 44.14
CA SER A 389 13.39 -29.14 43.38
C SER A 389 14.17 -30.17 44.23
N PRO A 390 14.12 -31.48 43.88
CA PRO A 390 13.40 -32.08 42.76
C PRO A 390 11.90 -32.20 43.02
N CYS A 391 11.08 -31.83 42.03
CA CYS A 391 9.61 -31.86 42.16
C CYS A 391 8.93 -32.17 40.82
N ALA A 392 7.73 -32.74 40.89
CA ALA A 392 6.92 -33.10 39.73
C ALA A 392 5.43 -32.91 40.04
N PHE A 393 4.74 -32.14 39.21
CA PHE A 393 3.31 -31.84 39.36
C PHE A 393 2.56 -32.24 38.09
N VAL A 394 1.47 -32.97 38.26
CA VAL A 394 0.61 -33.40 37.15
C VAL A 394 -0.18 -32.19 36.67
N ALA A 395 -0.02 -31.83 35.40
CA ALA A 395 -0.77 -30.75 34.77
C ALA A 395 -2.06 -31.26 34.14
N TRP A 396 -1.99 -32.40 33.44
CA TRP A 396 -3.14 -32.96 32.72
C TRP A 396 -3.06 -34.48 32.65
N GLU A 397 -4.20 -35.15 32.77
CA GLU A 397 -4.31 -36.60 32.60
C GLU A 397 -5.62 -36.92 31.88
N GLY A 398 -5.54 -37.71 30.80
CA GLY A 398 -6.73 -38.07 30.03
C GLY A 398 -6.43 -38.81 28.73
N ASP A 399 -7.48 -39.05 27.94
CA ASP A 399 -7.36 -39.66 26.63
C ASP A 399 -6.92 -38.64 25.56
N LEU A 400 -5.80 -38.92 24.90
CA LEU A 400 -5.33 -38.18 23.74
C LEU A 400 -5.07 -39.16 22.58
N PHE A 401 -5.90 -39.08 21.54
CA PHE A 401 -5.86 -39.99 20.39
C PHE A 401 -6.04 -41.48 20.74
N GLY A 402 -6.89 -41.80 21.71
CA GLY A 402 -7.16 -43.19 22.13
C GLY A 402 -6.08 -43.79 23.04
N ARG A 403 -5.24 -42.94 23.64
CA ARG A 403 -4.17 -43.33 24.57
C ARG A 403 -4.33 -42.51 25.84
N GLN A 404 -4.25 -43.16 27.00
CA GLN A 404 -4.18 -42.44 28.26
C GLN A 404 -2.80 -41.79 28.40
N VAL A 405 -2.77 -40.49 28.64
CA VAL A 405 -1.54 -39.70 28.71
C VAL A 405 -1.54 -38.89 29.98
N LYS A 406 -0.38 -38.84 30.63
CA LYS A 406 -0.12 -38.01 31.79
C LYS A 406 0.93 -36.96 31.44
N VAL A 407 0.58 -35.69 31.56
CA VAL A 407 1.47 -34.55 31.33
C VAL A 407 1.83 -33.93 32.67
N SER A 408 3.12 -33.78 32.95
CA SER A 408 3.64 -33.22 34.20
C SER A 408 4.65 -32.11 33.95
N VAL A 409 4.66 -31.10 34.82
CA VAL A 409 5.73 -30.10 34.90
C VAL A 409 6.72 -30.58 35.95
N VAL A 410 7.99 -30.67 35.57
CA VAL A 410 9.05 -31.31 36.39
C VAL A 410 10.31 -30.47 36.47
N GLU A 411 11.01 -30.57 37.60
CA GLU A 411 12.39 -30.14 37.75
C GLU A 411 13.16 -31.25 38.50
N ASP A 412 14.19 -31.77 37.85
CA ASP A 412 14.97 -32.92 38.32
C ASP A 412 16.29 -32.46 39.01
N GLU A 413 16.80 -31.26 38.72
CA GLU A 413 18.05 -30.74 39.29
C GLU A 413 17.84 -30.28 40.75
N GLU A 414 18.69 -30.71 41.69
CA GLU A 414 18.64 -30.30 43.11
C GLU A 414 19.01 -28.81 43.32
N ASP A 415 18.61 -28.22 44.45
CA ASP A 415 18.90 -26.83 44.84
C ASP A 415 18.36 -25.73 43.88
N SER A 416 17.24 -26.00 43.21
CA SER A 416 16.52 -25.07 42.33
C SER A 416 15.04 -24.98 42.72
N LYS A 417 14.23 -24.39 41.83
CA LYS A 417 12.77 -24.31 41.91
C LYS A 417 12.16 -24.90 40.65
N LEU A 418 10.88 -25.27 40.70
CA LEU A 418 10.14 -25.79 39.54
C LEU A 418 10.26 -24.92 38.28
N CYS A 419 10.26 -23.59 38.44
CA CYS A 419 10.36 -22.64 37.34
C CYS A 419 11.50 -21.65 37.58
N GLY A 420 12.32 -21.43 36.56
CA GLY A 420 13.35 -20.38 36.57
C GLY A 420 12.76 -18.96 36.58
N PRO A 421 13.57 -17.96 36.96
CA PRO A 421 13.10 -16.60 37.24
C PRO A 421 12.55 -15.84 36.02
N ALA A 422 12.89 -16.25 34.79
CA ALA A 422 12.38 -15.62 33.56
C ALA A 422 11.18 -16.34 32.95
N THR A 423 10.70 -17.44 33.54
CA THR A 423 9.58 -18.25 33.02
C THR A 423 8.32 -17.45 32.76
N PHE A 424 8.06 -16.45 33.59
CA PHE A 424 6.86 -15.62 33.50
C PHE A 424 7.13 -14.25 32.87
N ASN A 425 8.27 -14.06 32.21
CA ASN A 425 8.53 -12.84 31.47
C ASN A 425 7.47 -12.65 30.38
N GLU A 426 6.88 -11.46 30.36
CA GLU A 426 5.91 -11.07 29.35
C GLU A 426 6.61 -10.33 28.21
N ILE A 427 6.08 -10.47 27.00
CA ILE A 427 6.67 -9.85 25.82
C ILE A 427 6.03 -8.48 25.60
N TYR A 428 6.86 -7.44 25.56
CA TYR A 428 6.46 -6.08 25.25
C TYR A 428 7.21 -5.56 24.03
N VAL A 429 6.58 -4.63 23.33
CA VAL A 429 7.22 -3.79 22.33
C VAL A 429 7.28 -2.36 22.83
N GLN A 430 8.46 -1.74 22.79
CA GLN A 430 8.62 -0.32 23.13
C GLN A 430 9.66 0.34 22.23
N ASP A 431 9.28 1.42 21.57
CA ASP A 431 10.14 2.20 20.67
C ASP A 431 10.76 1.34 19.54
N GLY A 432 9.97 0.37 19.06
CA GLY A 432 10.36 -0.65 18.09
C GLY A 432 11.23 -1.77 18.65
N LYS A 433 11.47 -1.86 19.96
CA LYS A 433 12.27 -2.95 20.57
C LYS A 433 11.36 -4.04 21.09
N VAL A 434 11.71 -5.31 20.86
CA VAL A 434 10.98 -6.47 21.40
C VAL A 434 11.69 -6.95 22.66
N LEU A 435 11.00 -6.93 23.80
CA LEU A 435 11.58 -7.12 25.12
C LEU A 435 10.86 -8.21 25.91
N GLY A 436 11.63 -9.06 26.59
CA GLY A 436 11.14 -10.00 27.60
C GLY A 436 11.19 -9.32 28.96
N VAL A 437 10.03 -9.08 29.55
CA VAL A 437 9.85 -8.15 30.66
C VAL A 437 9.40 -8.89 31.92
N PRO A 438 10.25 -9.02 32.94
CA PRO A 438 9.84 -9.57 34.23
C PRO A 438 8.90 -8.62 34.96
N ASP A 439 8.12 -9.15 35.91
CA ASP A 439 7.32 -8.32 36.80
C ASP A 439 8.17 -7.79 37.96
N THR A 440 9.01 -6.80 37.66
CA THR A 440 9.84 -6.11 38.67
C THR A 440 9.76 -4.59 38.53
N PRO A 441 10.00 -3.83 39.62
CA PRO A 441 9.92 -2.36 39.59
C PRO A 441 10.84 -1.71 38.54
N GLN A 442 11.99 -2.34 38.24
CA GLN A 442 12.93 -1.86 37.23
C GLN A 442 12.29 -1.76 35.83
N PHE A 443 11.36 -2.65 35.51
CA PHE A 443 10.67 -2.67 34.22
C PHE A 443 9.27 -2.03 34.25
N GLY A 444 8.89 -1.41 35.37
CA GLY A 444 7.58 -0.77 35.52
C GLY A 444 7.28 0.29 34.46
N LYS A 445 8.31 0.98 33.93
CA LYS A 445 8.15 1.94 32.82
C LYS A 445 7.79 1.24 31.50
N VAL A 446 8.41 0.11 31.21
CA VAL A 446 8.13 -0.69 30.00
C VAL A 446 6.72 -1.28 30.10
N ARG A 447 6.35 -1.84 31.26
CA ARG A 447 5.00 -2.37 31.50
C ARG A 447 3.90 -1.31 31.39
N LYS A 448 4.16 -0.06 31.78
CA LYS A 448 3.19 1.05 31.72
C LYS A 448 3.06 1.70 30.34
N LYS A 449 4.15 1.79 29.56
CA LYS A 449 4.19 2.56 28.30
C LYS A 449 4.37 1.69 27.06
N GLY A 450 4.90 0.49 27.20
CA GLY A 450 5.10 -0.44 26.10
C GLY A 450 3.80 -1.09 25.67
N THR A 451 3.78 -1.56 24.43
CA THR A 451 2.66 -2.32 23.87
C THR A 451 2.85 -3.81 24.18
N PRO A 452 1.97 -4.43 24.97
CA PRO A 452 2.07 -5.85 25.26
C PRO A 452 1.76 -6.69 24.02
N ALA A 453 2.54 -7.75 23.79
CA ALA A 453 2.19 -8.79 22.83
C ALA A 453 1.17 -9.78 23.42
N HIS A 454 0.81 -9.65 24.70
CA HIS A 454 -0.09 -10.59 25.41
C HIS A 454 0.36 -12.04 25.27
N LEU A 455 1.66 -12.26 25.52
CA LEU A 455 2.32 -13.56 25.53
C LEU A 455 3.41 -13.53 26.60
N SER A 456 3.50 -14.60 27.39
CA SER A 456 4.61 -14.89 28.30
C SER A 456 5.42 -16.09 27.82
N TYR A 457 6.62 -16.28 28.38
CA TYR A 457 7.46 -17.42 27.98
C TYR A 457 6.80 -18.75 28.31
N ILE A 458 6.21 -18.90 29.50
CA ILE A 458 5.50 -20.12 29.86
C ILE A 458 4.35 -20.43 28.90
N GLN A 459 3.61 -19.43 28.42
CA GLN A 459 2.53 -19.64 27.46
C GLN A 459 3.04 -20.19 26.12
N THR A 460 4.13 -19.64 25.59
CA THR A 460 4.66 -20.11 24.31
C THR A 460 5.40 -21.44 24.46
N ILE A 461 6.04 -21.70 25.60
CA ILE A 461 6.66 -23.00 25.90
C ILE A 461 5.60 -24.08 26.10
N ALA A 462 4.51 -23.78 26.80
CA ALA A 462 3.40 -24.71 26.95
C ALA A 462 2.74 -25.04 25.61
N ALA A 463 2.59 -24.05 24.72
CA ALA A 463 2.13 -24.28 23.35
C ALA A 463 3.09 -25.19 22.56
N LEU A 464 4.41 -25.03 22.72
CA LEU A 464 5.40 -25.93 22.11
C LEU A 464 5.27 -27.35 22.67
N ALA A 465 5.20 -27.47 23.99
CA ALA A 465 5.09 -28.74 24.68
C ALA A 465 3.84 -29.49 24.21
N ALA A 466 2.68 -28.85 24.26
CA ALA A 466 1.44 -29.44 23.80
C ALA A 466 1.48 -29.85 22.31
N ALA A 467 2.04 -29.02 21.43
CA ALA A 467 2.17 -29.36 20.01
C ALA A 467 3.03 -30.62 19.79
N ARG A 468 4.14 -30.75 20.54
CA ARG A 468 5.03 -31.91 20.46
C ARG A 468 4.43 -33.15 21.13
N ILE A 469 3.69 -32.98 22.22
CA ILE A 469 2.94 -34.06 22.87
C ILE A 469 1.89 -34.61 21.90
N GLU A 470 1.15 -33.74 21.19
CA GLU A 470 0.21 -34.19 20.17
C GLU A 470 0.87 -35.03 19.08
N GLU A 471 2.05 -34.61 18.61
CA GLU A 471 2.79 -35.33 17.57
C GLU A 471 3.32 -36.68 18.08
N ALA A 472 3.98 -36.69 19.24
CA ALA A 472 4.56 -37.89 19.84
C ALA A 472 3.49 -38.93 20.20
N VAL A 473 2.40 -38.50 20.85
CA VAL A 473 1.31 -39.39 21.27
C VAL A 473 0.59 -40.00 20.07
N ARG A 474 0.46 -39.29 18.93
CA ARG A 474 -0.06 -39.91 17.70
C ARG A 474 0.79 -41.08 17.24
N CYS A 475 2.11 -40.95 17.34
CA CYS A 475 3.09 -41.99 17.02
C CYS A 475 3.21 -43.07 18.10
N GLY A 476 2.60 -42.89 19.28
CA GLY A 476 2.71 -43.81 20.41
C GLY A 476 4.02 -43.63 21.19
N GLU A 477 4.62 -42.45 21.14
CA GLU A 477 5.88 -42.11 21.80
C GLU A 477 5.64 -41.16 22.99
N GLU A 478 6.47 -41.31 24.03
CA GLU A 478 6.58 -40.35 25.11
C GLU A 478 7.47 -39.18 24.70
N THR A 479 7.31 -38.00 25.33
CA THR A 479 8.12 -36.83 24.98
C THR A 479 8.41 -35.95 26.19
N SER A 480 9.51 -35.21 26.10
CA SER A 480 9.91 -34.22 27.09
C SER A 480 10.41 -32.97 26.40
N VAL A 481 9.87 -31.82 26.77
CA VAL A 481 10.25 -30.51 26.25
C VAL A 481 10.88 -29.72 27.38
N GLN A 482 12.18 -29.46 27.25
CA GLN A 482 12.94 -28.69 28.22
C GLN A 482 13.46 -27.39 27.62
N VAL A 483 13.27 -26.28 28.34
CA VAL A 483 13.83 -24.97 28.00
C VAL A 483 14.65 -24.46 29.18
N LYS A 484 15.97 -24.45 29.04
CA LYS A 484 16.89 -23.99 30.10
C LYS A 484 17.09 -22.47 30.07
N MET A 485 17.56 -21.93 28.96
CA MET A 485 17.89 -20.50 28.79
C MET A 485 17.24 -19.95 27.53
N ALA A 486 16.61 -18.78 27.65
CA ALA A 486 16.23 -17.97 26.51
C ALA A 486 17.42 -17.09 26.09
N LYS A 487 17.94 -17.28 24.87
CA LYS A 487 18.97 -16.43 24.24
C LYS A 487 18.44 -15.75 22.99
N VAL A 488 17.68 -16.49 22.19
CA VAL A 488 17.01 -16.04 20.97
C VAL A 488 15.51 -16.33 21.04
N PRO A 489 14.66 -15.66 20.24
CA PRO A 489 13.21 -15.87 20.28
C PRO A 489 12.80 -17.36 20.16
N SER A 490 13.49 -18.12 19.32
CA SER A 490 13.16 -19.54 19.10
C SER A 490 13.31 -20.43 20.33
N ASP A 491 14.15 -20.05 21.29
CA ASP A 491 14.39 -20.86 22.50
C ASP A 491 13.13 -20.98 23.37
N VAL A 492 12.26 -19.97 23.31
CA VAL A 492 10.98 -19.92 24.05
C VAL A 492 9.79 -20.07 23.09
N ASN A 493 9.98 -20.75 21.96
CA ASN A 493 8.97 -20.96 20.93
C ASN A 493 8.42 -19.66 20.30
N LEU A 494 9.19 -18.59 20.21
CA LEU A 494 8.75 -17.35 19.56
C LEU A 494 9.32 -17.19 18.16
N ARG A 495 8.51 -16.60 17.29
CA ARG A 495 8.87 -16.11 15.96
C ARG A 495 8.31 -14.71 15.76
N ILE A 496 9.13 -13.84 15.18
CA ILE A 496 8.68 -12.55 14.65
C ILE A 496 8.44 -12.72 13.15
N ALA A 497 7.30 -12.25 12.64
CA ALA A 497 6.98 -12.34 11.23
C ALA A 497 8.07 -11.67 10.36
N GLY A 498 8.37 -12.24 9.18
CA GLY A 498 9.54 -11.85 8.39
C GLY A 498 9.56 -10.39 7.92
N HIS A 499 8.40 -9.76 7.73
CA HIS A 499 8.32 -8.33 7.41
C HIS A 499 8.72 -7.45 8.61
N ALA A 500 8.25 -7.78 9.81
CA ALA A 500 8.61 -7.07 11.04
C ALA A 500 10.08 -7.31 11.40
N MET A 501 10.58 -8.54 11.24
CA MET A 501 12.00 -8.84 11.48
C MET A 501 12.92 -8.01 10.57
N ARG A 502 12.59 -7.88 9.27
CA ARG A 502 13.33 -7.00 8.35
C ARG A 502 13.32 -5.55 8.83
N TYR A 503 12.14 -5.01 9.15
CA TYR A 503 12.02 -3.66 9.70
C TYR A 503 12.88 -3.44 10.96
N LEU A 504 12.88 -4.39 11.89
CA LEU A 504 13.70 -4.31 13.11
C LEU A 504 15.20 -4.25 12.77
N THR A 505 15.66 -5.11 11.85
CA THR A 505 17.06 -5.13 11.40
C THR A 505 17.44 -3.84 10.69
N ASP A 506 16.65 -3.40 9.72
CA ASP A 506 16.92 -2.21 8.91
C ASP A 506 17.00 -0.93 9.76
N ASN A 507 16.26 -0.91 10.87
CA ASN A 507 16.21 0.22 11.81
C ASN A 507 17.09 0.01 13.07
N ASN A 508 18.00 -0.97 13.06
CA ASN A 508 18.90 -1.30 14.18
C ASN A 508 18.17 -1.45 15.53
N LYS A 509 16.96 -2.02 15.51
CA LYS A 509 16.14 -2.23 16.71
C LYS A 509 16.57 -3.49 17.45
N LYS A 510 16.50 -3.43 18.78
CA LYS A 510 16.93 -4.52 19.66
C LYS A 510 15.81 -5.54 19.87
N ILE A 511 16.16 -6.82 19.83
CA ILE A 511 15.37 -7.92 20.35
C ILE A 511 16.09 -8.46 21.58
N ASP A 512 15.52 -8.28 22.77
CA ASP A 512 16.10 -8.73 24.03
C ASP A 512 15.11 -9.60 24.80
N LEU A 513 15.17 -10.90 24.52
CA LEU A 513 14.32 -11.92 25.14
C LEU A 513 15.12 -12.82 26.10
N ARG A 514 16.24 -12.33 26.63
CA ARG A 514 17.16 -13.19 27.39
C ARG A 514 16.67 -13.44 28.82
N GLY A 515 16.88 -14.66 29.32
CA GLY A 515 16.62 -14.98 30.72
C GLY A 515 16.70 -16.49 31.05
N PRO A 516 16.94 -16.86 32.33
CA PRO A 516 16.91 -18.23 32.77
C PRO A 516 15.48 -18.72 32.96
N VAL A 517 15.08 -19.70 32.14
CA VAL A 517 13.71 -20.22 32.10
C VAL A 517 13.60 -21.49 32.92
N PHE A 518 14.45 -22.49 32.71
CA PHE A 518 14.45 -23.77 33.44
C PHE A 518 13.03 -24.31 33.69
N VAL A 519 12.39 -24.78 32.61
CA VAL A 519 11.09 -25.47 32.67
C VAL A 519 11.18 -26.74 31.84
N THR A 520 10.69 -27.85 32.41
CA THR A 520 10.56 -29.13 31.72
C THR A 520 9.10 -29.60 31.78
N VAL A 521 8.54 -29.94 30.62
CA VAL A 521 7.21 -30.56 30.50
C VAL A 521 7.40 -31.97 29.95
N ARG A 522 6.94 -32.97 30.69
CA ARG A 522 7.07 -34.39 30.33
C ARG A 522 5.68 -34.99 30.09
N ALA A 523 5.54 -35.80 29.05
CA ALA A 523 4.35 -36.57 28.78
C ALA A 523 4.68 -38.06 28.70
N GLU A 524 3.93 -38.86 29.46
CA GLU A 524 4.07 -40.30 29.62
C GLU A 524 2.77 -40.98 29.16
N ILE A 525 2.88 -42.13 28.49
CA ILE A 525 1.70 -42.89 28.03
C ILE A 525 1.37 -43.94 29.10
N LEU A 526 0.17 -43.85 29.66
CA LEU A 526 -0.30 -44.75 30.69
C LEU A 526 -0.99 -45.97 30.05
N GLY A 527 -0.22 -47.02 29.79
CA GLY A 527 -0.73 -48.39 29.57
C GLY A 527 -1.55 -48.62 28.30
#